data_AF-A0A497R1B8-F1
#
_entry.id   AF-A0A497R1B8-F1
#
_cell.length_a   1.000
_cell.length_b   1.000
_cell.length_c   1.000
_cell.angle_alpha   90.00
_cell.angle_beta   90.00
_cell.angle_gamma   90.00
#
_symmetry.space_group_name_H-M   'P 1'
#
loop_
_entity.id
_entity.type
_entity.pdbx_description
1 polymer ?
#
loop_
_entity_poly.entity_id
_entity_poly.type
_entity_poly.pdbx_seq_one_letter_code
_entity_poly.pdbx_strand_id
1 'polypeptide(L)'
;MKRFLTHEEPLLREKAVQFLEPFLKEKLVPLVKPLRNDPSLAVQSRVLWVLAKYTREKELTEQIMDALNKVVEDTEQIFLAAALYLIDNSPQSREMLFVKDFFCKHFFDCKTNTLKVLITGSEGYAAQLIGMILGEAGIPLFETGSLEVYNLLWLIK
;
A
#
# COMPACT_ATOMS: atom_id res chain seq x y z
N MET A 1 -1.70 20.88 8.49
CA MET A 1 -1.51 19.44 8.23
C MET A 1 -2.23 18.53 9.23
N LYS A 2 -1.95 18.55 10.55
CA LYS A 2 -2.73 17.76 11.53
C LYS A 2 -4.25 17.95 11.41
N ARG A 3 -4.69 19.17 11.08
CA ARG A 3 -6.11 19.50 10.85
C ARG A 3 -6.78 18.72 9.71
N PHE A 4 -6.02 18.20 8.74
CA PHE A 4 -6.59 17.40 7.65
C PHE A 4 -6.87 15.95 8.06
N LEU A 5 -6.13 15.42 9.04
CA LEU A 5 -6.39 14.07 9.58
C LEU A 5 -7.70 14.00 10.39
N THR A 6 -8.24 15.15 10.80
CA THR A 6 -9.51 15.26 11.53
C THR A 6 -10.57 16.00 10.71
N HIS A 7 -10.38 16.14 9.40
CA HIS A 7 -11.34 16.81 8.53
C HIS A 7 -12.59 15.93 8.37
N GLU A 8 -13.79 16.52 8.22
CA GLU A 8 -15.05 15.77 8.08
C GLU A 8 -15.10 15.00 6.75
N GLU A 9 -14.65 15.62 5.66
CA GLU A 9 -14.48 14.99 4.35
C GLU A 9 -13.44 13.84 4.38
N PRO A 10 -13.85 12.58 4.15
CA PRO A 10 -12.94 11.43 4.19
C PRO A 10 -11.81 11.51 3.17
N LEU A 11 -12.08 12.04 1.96
CA LEU A 11 -11.07 12.17 0.92
C LEU A 11 -9.88 13.04 1.38
N LEU A 12 -10.15 14.07 2.20
CA LEU A 12 -9.10 14.93 2.74
C LEU A 12 -8.29 14.23 3.84
N ARG A 13 -8.92 13.35 4.62
CA ARG A 13 -8.20 12.51 5.61
C ARG A 13 -7.29 11.50 4.91
N GLU A 14 -7.81 10.80 3.90
CA GLU A 14 -7.05 9.82 3.11
C GLU A 14 -5.84 10.48 2.44
N LYS A 15 -6.06 11.60 1.73
CA LYS A 15 -4.99 12.38 1.09
C LYS A 15 -3.98 12.92 2.10
N ALA A 16 -4.41 13.25 3.32
CA ALA A 16 -3.48 13.65 4.37
C ALA A 16 -2.58 12.49 4.81
N VAL A 17 -3.14 11.28 5.00
CA VAL A 17 -2.32 10.10 5.32
C VAL A 17 -1.33 9.83 4.19
N GLN A 18 -1.81 9.80 2.95
CA GLN A 18 -0.97 9.63 1.75
C GLN A 18 0.17 10.64 1.70
N PHE A 19 -0.16 11.93 1.84
CA PHE A 19 0.82 12.99 1.69
C PHE A 19 1.84 12.97 2.82
N LEU A 20 1.43 12.68 4.06
CA LEU A 20 2.31 12.73 5.23
C LEU A 20 3.20 11.49 5.39
N GLU A 21 2.78 10.33 4.88
CA GLU A 21 3.52 9.06 4.98
C GLU A 21 5.00 9.19 4.60
N PRO A 22 5.38 9.68 3.40
CA PRO A 22 6.78 9.72 3.00
C PRO A 22 7.64 10.67 3.86
N PHE A 23 7.05 11.75 4.39
CA PHE A 23 7.78 12.75 5.18
C PHE A 23 7.92 12.37 6.65
N LEU A 24 6.88 11.78 7.24
CA LEU A 24 6.85 11.48 8.66
C LEU A 24 7.27 10.04 8.97
N LYS A 25 7.09 9.11 8.01
CA LYS A 25 7.41 7.69 8.16
C LYS A 25 6.81 7.13 9.46
N GLU A 26 7.60 6.47 10.30
CA GLU A 26 7.18 5.93 11.61
C GLU A 26 6.57 6.99 12.55
N LYS A 27 6.98 8.26 12.44
CA LYS A 27 6.41 9.35 13.25
C LYS A 27 4.95 9.64 12.89
N LEU A 28 4.44 9.12 11.76
CA LEU A 28 3.04 9.21 11.39
C LEU A 28 2.16 8.29 12.22
N VAL A 29 2.68 7.15 12.70
CA VAL A 29 1.95 6.12 13.45
C VAL A 29 1.09 6.70 14.57
N PRO A 30 1.62 7.49 15.54
CA PRO A 30 0.79 8.04 16.61
C PRO A 30 -0.28 9.02 16.13
N LEU A 31 -0.12 9.62 14.94
CA LEU A 31 -1.09 10.56 14.37
C LEU A 31 -2.26 9.85 13.67
N VAL A 32 -2.00 8.69 13.07
CA VAL A 32 -3.01 7.94 12.29
C VAL A 32 -3.62 6.78 13.04
N LYS A 33 -2.98 6.29 14.12
CA LYS A 33 -3.53 5.20 14.97
C LYS A 33 -4.98 5.45 15.43
N PRO A 34 -5.41 6.69 15.78
CA PRO A 34 -6.81 6.96 16.10
C PRO A 34 -7.80 6.73 14.93
N LEU A 35 -7.33 6.80 13.69
CA LEU A 35 -8.13 6.65 12.48
C LEU A 35 -8.26 5.19 12.01
N ARG A 36 -7.75 4.20 12.76
CA ARG A 36 -7.81 2.78 12.35
C ARG A 36 -9.23 2.23 12.18
N ASN A 37 -10.22 2.90 12.80
CA ASN A 37 -11.64 2.58 12.72
C ASN A 37 -12.41 3.70 11.99
N ASP A 38 -11.76 4.44 11.10
CA ASP A 38 -12.42 5.47 10.30
C ASP A 38 -13.61 4.86 9.53
N PRO A 39 -14.78 5.51 9.49
CA PRO A 39 -15.95 4.99 8.77
C PRO A 39 -15.72 4.89 7.25
N SER A 40 -14.75 5.61 6.70
CA SER A 40 -14.35 5.47 5.30
C SER A 40 -13.34 4.34 5.14
N LEU A 41 -13.70 3.34 4.33
CA LEU A 41 -12.80 2.22 3.99
C LEU A 41 -11.52 2.70 3.29
N ALA A 42 -11.58 3.78 2.50
CA ALA A 42 -10.40 4.39 1.89
C ALA A 42 -9.42 4.92 2.95
N VAL A 43 -9.93 5.65 3.95
CA VAL A 43 -9.10 6.13 5.06
C VAL A 43 -8.59 4.97 5.89
N GLN A 44 -9.48 4.04 6.26
CA GLN A 44 -9.14 2.89 7.08
C GLN A 44 -8.05 2.02 6.44
N SER A 45 -8.19 1.66 5.17
CA SER A 45 -7.19 0.85 4.45
C SER A 45 -5.83 1.54 4.39
N ARG A 46 -5.80 2.84 4.13
CA ARG A 46 -4.56 3.63 4.14
C ARG A 46 -3.91 3.69 5.52
N VAL A 47 -4.71 3.82 6.57
CA VAL A 47 -4.22 3.83 7.96
C VAL A 47 -3.67 2.45 8.34
N LEU A 48 -4.40 1.37 8.06
CA LEU A 48 -3.98 0.01 8.37
C LEU A 48 -2.70 -0.37 7.63
N TRP A 49 -2.56 0.06 6.38
CA TRP A 49 -1.30 -0.02 5.63
C TRP A 49 -0.14 0.67 6.37
N VAL A 50 -0.31 1.95 6.75
CA VAL A 50 0.75 2.70 7.46
C VAL A 50 1.10 2.03 8.77
N LEU A 51 0.12 1.56 9.53
CA LEU A 51 0.36 0.86 10.79
C LEU A 51 1.13 -0.44 10.55
N ALA A 52 0.65 -1.32 9.66
CA ALA A 52 1.33 -2.57 9.34
C ALA A 52 2.78 -2.35 8.87
N LYS A 53 3.00 -1.33 8.03
CA LYS A 53 4.34 -0.98 7.50
C LYS A 53 5.34 -0.59 8.57
N TYR A 54 4.94 0.24 9.52
CA TYR A 54 5.86 0.81 10.49
C TYR A 54 5.86 0.10 11.85
N THR A 55 4.84 -0.70 12.16
CA THR A 55 4.75 -1.39 13.46
C THR A 55 4.79 -2.91 13.34
N ARG A 56 4.29 -3.48 12.24
CA ARG A 56 4.14 -4.94 12.04
C ARG A 56 3.40 -5.62 13.21
N GLU A 57 2.48 -4.89 13.86
CA GLU A 57 1.65 -5.39 14.97
C GLU A 57 0.72 -6.53 14.46
N LYS A 58 0.89 -7.75 15.00
CA LYS A 58 0.07 -8.93 14.62
C LYS A 58 -1.39 -8.79 15.00
N GLU A 59 -1.68 -7.93 15.97
CA GLU A 59 -3.03 -7.61 16.43
C GLU A 59 -3.86 -6.90 15.35
N LEU A 60 -3.22 -6.35 14.31
CA LEU A 60 -3.92 -5.74 13.17
C LEU A 60 -4.49 -6.77 12.19
N THR A 61 -4.05 -8.04 12.22
CA THR A 61 -4.44 -9.06 11.24
C THR A 61 -5.95 -9.21 11.12
N GLU A 62 -6.65 -9.45 12.23
CA GLU A 62 -8.11 -9.60 12.23
C GLU A 62 -8.82 -8.35 11.72
N GLN A 63 -8.30 -7.17 12.08
CA GLN A 63 -8.86 -5.90 11.64
C GLN A 63 -8.70 -5.70 10.12
N ILE A 64 -7.56 -6.09 9.58
CA ILE A 64 -7.29 -5.98 8.14
C ILE A 64 -8.15 -7.00 7.37
N MET A 65 -8.33 -8.22 7.89
CA MET A 65 -9.21 -9.23 7.32
C MET A 65 -10.68 -8.78 7.32
N ASP A 66 -11.17 -8.20 8.42
CA ASP A 66 -12.52 -7.65 8.49
C ASP A 66 -12.72 -6.49 7.50
N ALA A 67 -11.72 -5.61 7.35
CA ALA A 67 -11.75 -4.55 6.35
C ALA A 67 -11.78 -5.14 4.93
N LEU A 68 -10.95 -6.15 4.61
CA LEU A 68 -10.92 -6.80 3.29
C LEU A 68 -12.28 -7.36 2.87
N ASN A 69 -13.00 -7.98 3.81
CA ASN A 69 -14.34 -8.52 3.55
C ASN A 69 -15.39 -7.46 3.21
N LYS A 70 -15.13 -6.19 3.51
CA LYS A 70 -16.03 -5.05 3.27
C LYS A 70 -15.67 -4.26 2.02
N VAL A 71 -14.45 -4.42 1.50
CA VAL A 71 -13.98 -3.61 0.38
C VAL A 71 -14.54 -4.12 -0.95
N VAL A 72 -15.14 -3.20 -1.70
CA VAL A 72 -15.61 -3.41 -3.08
C VAL A 72 -14.60 -2.90 -4.12
N GLU A 73 -13.83 -1.89 -3.76
CA GLU A 73 -12.90 -1.18 -4.64
C GLU A 73 -11.51 -1.81 -4.62
N ASP A 74 -10.93 -2.00 -5.80
CA ASP A 74 -9.65 -2.68 -5.99
C ASP A 74 -8.49 -1.98 -5.23
N THR A 75 -8.52 -0.65 -5.13
CA THR A 75 -7.43 0.14 -4.54
C THR A 75 -7.27 -0.14 -3.04
N GLU A 76 -8.37 -0.19 -2.30
CA GLU A 76 -8.40 -0.47 -0.88
C GLU A 76 -8.06 -1.94 -0.60
N GLN A 77 -8.49 -2.87 -1.46
CA GLN A 77 -8.13 -4.29 -1.34
C GLN A 77 -6.62 -4.47 -1.40
N ILE A 78 -5.95 -3.76 -2.31
CA ILE A 78 -4.50 -3.76 -2.43
C ILE A 78 -3.84 -3.32 -1.13
N PHE A 79 -4.22 -2.16 -0.58
CA PHE A 79 -3.60 -1.61 0.63
C PHE A 79 -3.73 -2.57 1.81
N LEU A 80 -4.87 -3.24 1.95
CA LEU A 80 -5.12 -4.19 3.02
C LEU A 80 -4.37 -5.52 2.80
N ALA A 81 -4.37 -6.07 1.59
CA ALA A 81 -3.60 -7.28 1.27
C ALA A 81 -2.10 -7.06 1.47
N ALA A 82 -1.61 -5.89 1.06
CA ALA A 82 -0.26 -5.40 1.31
C ALA A 82 0.06 -5.27 2.80
N ALA A 83 -0.89 -4.75 3.60
CA ALA A 83 -0.76 -4.64 5.05
C ALA A 83 -0.65 -6.01 5.72
N LEU A 84 -1.46 -7.00 5.31
CA LEU A 84 -1.36 -8.38 5.82
C LEU A 84 0.00 -8.99 5.51
N TYR A 85 0.51 -8.80 4.30
CA TYR A 85 1.83 -9.28 3.94
C TYR A 85 2.91 -8.69 4.84
N LEU A 86 2.84 -7.40 5.19
CA LEU A 86 3.86 -6.80 6.07
C LEU A 86 3.86 -7.36 7.50
N ILE A 87 2.73 -7.94 7.93
CA ILE A 87 2.58 -8.58 9.24
C ILE A 87 3.01 -10.05 9.19
N ASP A 88 2.61 -10.80 8.16
CA ASP A 88 2.78 -12.27 8.09
C ASP A 88 3.91 -12.74 7.13
N ASN A 89 4.46 -11.82 6.33
CA ASN A 89 5.61 -11.96 5.42
C ASN A 89 5.68 -13.28 4.63
N SER A 90 4.51 -13.82 4.23
CA SER A 90 4.40 -15.07 3.49
C SER A 90 4.16 -14.79 2.00
N PRO A 91 5.15 -15.01 1.11
CA PRO A 91 5.01 -14.78 -0.33
C PRO A 91 3.98 -15.69 -1.01
N GLN A 92 3.60 -16.78 -0.35
CA GLN A 92 2.67 -17.79 -0.86
C GLN A 92 1.25 -17.63 -0.30
N SER A 93 1.00 -16.58 0.49
CA SER A 93 -0.36 -16.33 0.97
C SER A 93 -1.30 -16.03 -0.21
N ARG A 94 -2.59 -16.31 -0.01
CA ARG A 94 -3.63 -16.02 -1.01
C ARG A 94 -3.67 -14.53 -1.35
N GLU A 95 -3.44 -13.69 -0.34
CA GLU A 95 -3.39 -12.24 -0.43
C GLU A 95 -2.21 -11.79 -1.30
N MET A 96 -1.05 -12.45 -1.17
CA MET A 96 0.11 -12.14 -1.98
C MET A 96 -0.07 -12.54 -3.45
N LEU A 97 -0.70 -13.70 -3.68
CA LEU A 97 -1.09 -14.12 -5.03
C LEU A 97 -2.07 -13.13 -5.66
N PHE A 98 -3.05 -12.64 -4.90
CA PHE A 98 -3.96 -11.59 -5.35
C PHE A 98 -3.20 -10.30 -5.70
N VAL A 99 -2.30 -9.82 -4.82
CA VAL A 99 -1.50 -8.61 -5.07
C VAL A 99 -0.65 -8.76 -6.35
N LYS A 100 -0.05 -9.93 -6.56
CA LYS A 100 0.70 -10.25 -7.79
C LYS A 100 -0.18 -10.21 -9.03
N ASP A 101 -1.32 -10.90 -8.99
CA ASP A 101 -2.24 -10.99 -10.13
C ASP A 101 -2.83 -9.62 -10.46
N PHE A 102 -3.16 -8.84 -9.43
CA PHE A 102 -3.61 -7.46 -9.56
C PHE A 102 -2.56 -6.61 -10.27
N PHE A 103 -1.30 -6.71 -9.86
CA PHE A 103 -0.19 -5.99 -10.48
C PHE A 103 -0.01 -6.32 -11.96
N CYS A 104 0.04 -7.62 -12.31
CA CYS A 104 0.12 -8.08 -13.71
C CYS A 104 -1.13 -7.67 -14.54
N LYS A 105 -2.30 -7.55 -13.90
CA LYS A 105 -3.51 -7.16 -14.62
C LYS A 105 -3.51 -5.67 -14.92
N HIS A 106 -3.30 -4.84 -13.88
CA HIS A 106 -3.57 -3.41 -13.94
C HIS A 106 -2.34 -2.53 -14.22
N PHE A 107 -1.16 -2.93 -13.76
CA PHE A 107 0.01 -2.03 -13.76
C PHE A 107 1.17 -2.52 -14.59
N PHE A 108 1.25 -3.81 -14.89
CA PHE A 108 2.44 -4.40 -15.49
C PHE A 108 2.07 -5.42 -16.55
N ASP A 109 2.76 -5.41 -17.68
CA ASP A 109 2.63 -6.45 -18.69
C ASP A 109 3.70 -7.51 -18.45
N CYS A 110 3.27 -8.65 -17.91
CA CYS A 110 4.15 -9.77 -17.56
C CYS A 110 4.70 -10.51 -18.80
N LYS A 111 4.18 -10.25 -20.01
CA LYS A 111 4.72 -10.79 -21.26
C LYS A 111 5.83 -9.90 -21.83
N THR A 112 5.66 -8.59 -21.77
CA THR A 112 6.62 -7.62 -22.34
C THR A 112 7.57 -7.04 -21.30
N ASN A 113 7.39 -7.37 -20.01
CA ASN A 113 8.20 -6.90 -18.89
C ASN A 113 8.18 -5.36 -18.73
N THR A 114 7.01 -4.74 -18.93
CA THR A 114 6.85 -3.26 -18.95
C THR A 114 5.70 -2.78 -18.09
N LEU A 115 5.88 -1.67 -17.38
CA LEU A 115 4.78 -0.95 -16.70
C LEU A 115 3.78 -0.38 -17.72
N LYS A 116 2.49 -0.56 -17.45
CA LYS A 116 1.35 -0.06 -18.24
C LYS A 116 0.90 1.34 -17.80
N VAL A 117 1.32 1.77 -16.62
CA VAL A 117 0.89 3.04 -16.02
C VAL A 117 2.05 4.00 -15.82
N LEU A 118 1.74 5.29 -15.91
CA LEU A 118 2.66 6.35 -15.47
C LEU A 118 2.70 6.37 -13.94
N ILE A 119 3.89 6.49 -13.36
CA ILE A 119 4.10 6.53 -11.89
C ILE A 119 3.75 7.94 -11.37
N THR A 120 2.52 8.38 -11.63
CA THR A 120 1.98 9.67 -11.20
C THR A 120 0.53 9.49 -10.79
N GLY A 121 0.06 10.24 -9.79
CA GLY A 121 -1.31 10.11 -9.27
C GLY A 121 -1.52 8.87 -8.40
N SER A 122 -2.79 8.54 -8.12
CA SER A 122 -3.18 7.43 -7.25
C SER A 122 -2.79 6.06 -7.82
N GLU A 123 -3.00 5.85 -9.12
CA GLU A 123 -2.65 4.60 -9.82
C GLU A 123 -1.14 4.36 -9.83
N GLY A 124 -0.34 5.40 -10.09
CA GLY A 124 1.12 5.31 -10.05
C GLY A 124 1.65 4.98 -8.65
N TYR A 125 1.04 5.54 -7.61
CA TYR A 125 1.39 5.21 -6.22
C TYR A 125 1.05 3.76 -5.87
N ALA A 126 -0.13 3.27 -6.28
CA ALA A 126 -0.52 1.88 -6.09
C ALA A 126 0.43 0.92 -6.82
N ALA A 127 0.79 1.23 -8.07
CA ALA A 127 1.76 0.46 -8.84
C ALA A 127 3.13 0.42 -8.14
N GLN A 128 3.63 1.57 -7.68
CA GLN A 128 4.88 1.65 -6.94
C GLN A 128 4.87 0.78 -5.68
N LEU A 129 3.80 0.90 -4.89
CA LEU A 129 3.64 0.18 -3.64
C LEU A 129 3.69 -1.34 -3.85
N ILE A 130 2.88 -1.81 -4.78
CA ILE A 130 2.76 -3.24 -5.06
C ILE A 130 4.07 -3.78 -5.64
N GLY A 131 4.73 -3.02 -6.52
CA GLY A 131 6.04 -3.38 -7.07
C GLY A 131 7.10 -3.57 -5.98
N MET A 132 7.14 -2.70 -4.97
CA MET A 132 8.05 -2.83 -3.83
C MET A 132 7.76 -4.10 -3.02
N ILE A 133 6.50 -4.37 -2.69
CA ILE A 133 6.09 -5.54 -1.90
C ILE A 133 6.46 -6.83 -2.64
N LEU A 134 6.17 -6.89 -3.94
CA LEU A 134 6.50 -8.06 -4.77
C LEU A 134 8.02 -8.27 -4.87
N GLY A 135 8.80 -7.19 -4.96
CA GLY A 135 10.26 -7.24 -4.92
C GLY A 135 10.80 -7.78 -3.57
N GLU A 136 10.30 -7.26 -2.45
CA GLU A 136 10.68 -7.73 -1.10
C GLU A 136 10.30 -9.20 -0.86
N ALA A 137 9.17 -9.64 -1.44
CA ALA A 137 8.71 -11.02 -1.38
C ALA A 137 9.56 -11.99 -2.23
N GLY A 138 10.59 -11.49 -2.92
CA GLY A 138 11.40 -12.29 -3.83
C GLY A 138 10.61 -12.81 -5.02
N ILE A 139 9.51 -12.12 -5.39
CA ILE A 139 8.75 -12.40 -6.60
C ILE A 139 9.38 -11.55 -7.70
N PRO A 140 10.23 -12.13 -8.57
CA PRO A 140 10.90 -11.37 -9.60
C PRO A 140 9.86 -10.98 -10.64
N LEU A 141 9.36 -9.76 -10.55
CA LEU A 141 8.61 -9.14 -11.63
C LEU A 141 9.52 -8.39 -12.61
N PHE A 142 10.80 -8.23 -12.24
CA PHE A 142 11.84 -7.57 -13.01
C PHE A 142 13.08 -8.47 -13.00
N GLU A 143 13.80 -8.57 -14.12
CA GLU A 143 15.23 -8.85 -14.03
C GLU A 143 15.86 -7.69 -13.26
N THR A 144 16.66 -7.97 -12.23
CA THR A 144 17.19 -7.00 -11.26
C THR A 144 17.89 -5.77 -11.89
N GLY A 145 18.22 -5.80 -13.19
CA GLY A 145 18.78 -4.68 -13.93
C GLY A 145 17.78 -3.63 -14.46
N SER A 146 16.46 -3.89 -14.51
CA SER A 146 15.50 -2.92 -15.08
C SER A 146 15.01 -1.85 -14.11
N LEU A 147 15.22 -2.02 -12.80
CA LEU A 147 14.92 -0.99 -11.78
C LEU A 147 15.97 0.13 -11.74
N GLU A 148 17.19 -0.11 -12.22
CA GLU A 148 18.22 0.93 -12.35
C GLU A 148 17.81 2.00 -13.37
N VAL A 149 17.06 1.61 -14.42
CA VAL A 149 16.56 2.52 -15.47
C VAL A 149 15.52 3.50 -14.93
N TYR A 150 14.74 3.10 -13.91
CA TYR A 150 13.70 3.95 -13.32
C TYR A 150 14.19 4.81 -12.15
N ASN A 151 15.50 4.77 -11.85
CA ASN A 151 16.18 5.55 -10.81
C ASN A 151 15.29 5.77 -9.58
N LEU A 152 14.91 4.70 -8.87
CA LEU A 152 14.12 4.80 -7.64
C LEU A 152 14.96 5.28 -6.43
N LEU A 153 16.25 5.59 -6.63
CA LEU A 153 17.19 6.02 -5.58
C LEU A 153 16.83 7.39 -4.97
N TRP A 154 16.06 8.24 -5.66
CA TRP A 154 15.59 9.51 -5.08
C TRP A 154 14.53 9.31 -3.99
N LEU A 155 14.01 8.10 -3.80
CA LEU A 155 13.03 7.77 -2.75
C LEU A 155 13.70 7.31 -1.43
N ILE A 156 15.03 7.12 -1.43
CA ILE A 156 15.82 6.69 -0.25
C ILE A 156 16.68 7.83 0.30
N LYS A 157 16.49 9.08 -0.15
CA LYS A 157 17.13 10.28 0.45
C LYS A 157 16.10 11.17 1.13
#